data_AF-W4K963-F1
#
_entry.id   AF-W4K963-F1
#
_cell.length_a   1.000
_cell.length_b   1.000
_cell.length_c   1.000
_cell.angle_alpha   90.00
_cell.angle_beta   90.00
_cell.angle_gamma   90.00
#
_symmetry.space_group_name_H-M   'P 1'
#
loop_
_entity.id
_entity.type
_entity.pdbx_description
1 polymer ?
#
loop_
_entity_poly.entity_id
_entity_poly.type
_entity_poly.pdbx_seq_one_letter_code
_entity_poly.pdbx_strand_id
1 'polypeptide(L)'
;MVDTENNAQLPGRHVLRVGTYGIILCLVVGRVMALYTQGGGKSSAHLWQETSLNIGAASYISLQSYEPSHAVLFQAIHGRVASMQSYTFTHLHSDYFLCILPNDPSISQDRRHIHLDEVLLQLFSHLNRYLLNLVAVVQRLQALRWRGAGGKKDSSGTRKDGDGLVHEV
;
A
#
# COMPACT_ATOMS: atom_id res chain seq x y z
N MET A 1 26.63 0.81 20.26
CA MET A 1 27.02 2.08 19.62
C MET A 1 25.85 2.47 18.74
N VAL A 2 24.97 3.31 19.27
CA VAL A 2 23.70 3.69 18.61
C VAL A 2 23.98 5.02 17.94
N ASP A 3 24.22 4.98 16.64
CA ASP A 3 24.42 6.19 15.85
C ASP A 3 23.12 6.99 15.86
N THR A 4 23.11 8.01 16.70
CA THR A 4 22.02 8.98 16.78
C THR A 4 22.24 9.96 15.64
N GLU A 5 21.97 9.52 14.41
CA GLU A 5 21.97 10.40 13.26
C GLU A 5 20.79 11.38 13.42
N ASN A 6 21.15 12.65 13.66
CA ASN A 6 20.27 13.80 13.49
C ASN A 6 19.81 13.86 12.03
N ASN A 7 18.77 13.10 11.74
CA ASN A 7 18.12 13.07 10.43
C ASN A 7 17.28 14.35 10.32
N ALA A 8 17.93 15.44 9.91
CA ALA A 8 17.24 16.65 9.48
C ALA A 8 16.29 16.24 8.35
N GLN A 9 15.02 16.07 8.72
CA GLN A 9 13.99 15.51 7.87
C GLN A 9 13.82 16.45 6.68
N LEU A 10 14.36 16.06 5.53
CA LEU A 10 14.23 16.83 4.29
C LEU A 10 12.73 17.11 4.07
N PRO A 11 12.34 18.38 3.87
CA PRO A 11 10.94 18.75 3.71
C PRO A 11 10.34 17.95 2.54
N GLY A 12 9.29 17.17 2.83
CA GLY A 12 8.59 16.33 1.86
C GLY A 12 8.91 14.83 1.89
N ARG A 13 9.87 14.36 2.70
CA ARG A 13 10.05 12.92 2.94
C ARG A 13 9.23 12.45 4.15
N HIS A 14 8.04 11.97 3.88
CA HIS A 14 7.23 11.26 4.88
C HIS A 14 7.69 9.81 4.99
N VAL A 15 8.46 9.53 6.04
CA VAL A 15 8.88 8.17 6.39
C VAL A 15 7.65 7.43 6.90
N LEU A 16 7.32 6.30 6.26
CA LEU A 16 6.25 5.41 6.72
C LEU A 16 6.77 4.63 7.92
N ARG A 17 6.07 4.68 9.07
CA ARG A 17 6.49 3.99 10.29
C ARG A 17 5.34 3.22 10.90
N VAL A 18 5.66 2.15 11.65
CA VAL A 18 4.67 1.50 12.51
C VAL A 18 4.06 2.54 13.47
N GLY A 19 2.75 2.49 13.64
CA GLY A 19 1.98 3.42 14.45
C GLY A 19 1.40 4.62 13.69
N THR A 20 1.93 4.95 12.51
CA THR A 20 1.42 6.07 11.67
C THR A 20 0.04 5.77 11.10
N TYR A 21 -0.72 6.82 10.81
CA TYR A 21 -2.03 6.72 10.17
C TYR A 21 -1.96 7.11 8.70
N GLY A 22 -2.80 6.48 7.88
CA GLY A 22 -2.94 6.84 6.47
C GLY A 22 -4.30 6.46 5.90
N ILE A 23 -4.54 6.91 4.67
CA ILE A 23 -5.78 6.63 3.94
C ILE A 23 -5.54 5.47 2.99
N ILE A 24 -6.40 4.47 3.06
CA ILE A 24 -6.40 3.30 2.20
C ILE A 24 -7.41 3.50 1.06
N LEU A 25 -7.17 2.90 -0.11
CA LEU A 25 -7.99 3.06 -1.32
C LEU A 25 -9.49 2.87 -1.10
N CYS A 26 -9.93 1.99 -0.20
CA CYS A 26 -11.36 1.83 0.13
C CYS A 26 -11.94 2.95 1.01
N LEU A 27 -11.21 4.05 1.18
CA LEU A 27 -11.55 5.20 2.04
C LEU A 27 -11.81 4.81 3.48
N VAL A 28 -10.90 4.01 4.01
CA VAL A 28 -10.80 3.74 5.44
C VAL A 28 -9.48 4.33 5.92
N VAL A 29 -9.45 4.76 7.18
CA VAL A 29 -8.22 5.21 7.82
C VAL A 29 -7.53 3.97 8.41
N GLY A 30 -6.27 3.77 8.10
CA GLY A 30 -5.48 2.64 8.59
C GLY A 30 -4.37 3.10 9.52
N ARG A 31 -4.26 2.48 10.69
CA ARG A 31 -3.07 2.59 11.56
C ARG A 31 -2.10 1.48 11.21
N VAL A 32 -0.87 1.83 10.83
CA VAL A 32 0.16 0.87 10.44
C VAL A 32 0.57 0.03 11.65
N MET A 33 0.44 -1.29 11.54
CA MET A 33 0.82 -2.26 12.57
C MET A 33 2.14 -2.96 12.24
N ALA A 34 2.38 -3.23 10.96
CA ALA A 34 3.61 -3.84 10.48
C ALA A 34 3.88 -3.46 9.02
N LEU A 35 5.16 -3.28 8.69
CA LEU A 35 5.63 -3.09 7.32
C LEU A 35 6.46 -4.29 6.90
N TYR A 36 6.27 -4.74 5.66
CA TYR A 36 7.07 -5.81 5.07
C TYR A 36 7.69 -5.29 3.79
N THR A 37 9.01 -5.33 3.71
CA THR A 37 9.75 -4.92 2.52
C THR A 37 10.45 -6.13 1.91
N GLN A 38 10.56 -6.14 0.59
CA GLN A 38 11.39 -7.11 -0.11
C GLN A 38 12.85 -6.65 0.02
N GLY A 39 13.73 -7.52 0.52
CA GLY A 39 15.17 -7.23 0.49
C GLY A 39 15.71 -7.16 -0.96
N GLY A 40 16.91 -6.60 -1.14
CA GLY A 40 17.48 -6.25 -2.44
C GLY A 40 17.83 -7.41 -3.40
N GLY A 41 17.36 -8.63 -3.16
CA GLY A 41 17.66 -9.81 -3.97
C GLY A 41 16.46 -10.33 -4.77
N LYS A 42 16.72 -10.92 -5.95
CA LYS A 42 15.71 -11.52 -6.86
C LYS A 42 14.84 -12.62 -6.21
N SER A 43 15.30 -13.19 -5.09
CA SER A 43 14.55 -14.14 -4.26
C SER A 43 14.59 -13.77 -2.77
N SER A 44 14.77 -12.49 -2.45
CA SER A 44 14.83 -12.08 -1.06
C SER A 44 13.50 -12.35 -0.37
N ALA A 45 13.56 -12.95 0.81
CA ALA A 45 12.42 -13.02 1.70
C ALA A 45 11.92 -11.60 2.01
N HIS A 46 10.61 -11.48 2.20
CA HIS A 46 10.03 -10.29 2.80
C HIS A 46 10.37 -10.29 4.28
N LEU A 47 10.93 -9.17 4.76
CA LEU A 47 11.28 -9.01 6.16
C LEU A 47 10.40 -7.93 6.77
N TRP A 48 10.04 -8.15 8.02
CA TRP A 48 9.41 -7.11 8.83
C TRP A 48 10.38 -5.95 9.02
N GLN A 49 9.86 -4.73 8.91
CA GLN A 49 10.59 -3.50 9.19
C GLN A 49 9.74 -2.56 10.04
N GLU A 50 10.41 -1.80 10.90
CA GLU A 50 9.76 -0.78 11.73
C GLU A 50 9.46 0.49 10.93
N THR A 51 10.32 0.83 9.97
CA THR A 51 10.24 2.05 9.16
C THR A 51 10.55 1.77 7.70
N SER A 52 9.93 2.51 6.79
CA SER A 52 10.22 2.52 5.35
C SER A 52 10.38 3.95 4.86
N LEU A 53 11.36 4.18 3.97
CA LEU A 53 11.68 5.52 3.45
C LEU A 53 10.52 6.15 2.66
N ASN A 54 9.66 5.32 2.06
CA ASN A 54 8.44 5.74 1.38
C ASN A 54 7.44 4.57 1.33
N ILE A 55 6.19 4.86 0.94
CA ILE A 55 5.12 3.86 0.83
C ILE A 55 5.47 2.78 -0.19
N GLY A 56 6.02 3.15 -1.35
CA GLY A 56 6.35 2.23 -2.44
C GLY A 56 7.49 1.25 -2.15
N ALA A 57 8.32 1.52 -1.15
CA ALA A 57 9.36 0.60 -0.68
C ALA A 57 8.78 -0.55 0.17
N ALA A 58 7.59 -0.38 0.74
CA ALA A 58 6.85 -1.47 1.35
C ALA A 58 6.27 -2.38 0.26
N SER A 59 6.43 -3.69 0.42
CA SER A 59 5.71 -4.67 -0.38
C SER A 59 4.31 -4.89 0.18
N TYR A 60 4.22 -5.03 1.51
CA TYR A 60 2.95 -5.20 2.20
C TYR A 60 2.89 -4.38 3.48
N ILE A 61 1.68 -3.97 3.82
CA ILE A 61 1.38 -3.15 4.99
C ILE A 61 0.22 -3.83 5.73
N SER A 62 0.44 -4.21 6.98
CA SER A 62 -0.62 -4.66 7.89
C SER A 62 -1.12 -3.47 8.68
N LEU A 63 -2.44 -3.27 8.69
CA LEU A 63 -3.10 -2.10 9.28
C LEU A 63 -4.24 -2.52 10.18
N GLN A 64 -4.50 -1.74 11.24
CA GLN A 64 -5.79 -1.71 11.91
C GLN A 64 -6.66 -0.68 11.19
N SER A 65 -7.84 -1.09 10.72
CA SER A 65 -8.68 -0.29 9.82
C SER A 65 -9.82 0.38 10.59
N TYR A 66 -10.04 1.66 10.35
CA TYR A 66 -11.10 2.47 10.94
C TYR A 66 -12.08 2.90 9.83
N GLU A 67 -13.33 2.44 9.95
CA GLU A 67 -14.43 2.74 9.02
C GLU A 67 -15.11 4.07 9.41
N PRO A 68 -15.47 4.94 8.46
CA PRO A 68 -16.25 6.14 8.77
C PRO A 68 -17.59 5.75 9.40
N SER A 69 -17.90 6.32 10.58
CA SER A 69 -19.13 6.05 11.32
C SER A 69 -20.11 7.22 11.18
N HIS A 70 -19.75 8.39 11.73
CA HIS A 70 -20.52 9.62 11.58
C HIS A 70 -19.62 10.85 11.65
N ALA A 71 -19.83 11.82 10.76
CA ALA A 71 -19.09 13.07 10.71
C ALA A 71 -17.55 12.87 10.76
N VAL A 72 -16.92 13.25 11.86
CA VAL A 72 -15.46 13.15 12.10
C VAL A 72 -15.02 11.83 12.74
N LEU A 73 -15.97 10.97 13.13
CA LEU A 73 -15.70 9.75 13.89
C LEU A 73 -15.50 8.55 12.98
N PHE A 74 -14.40 7.84 13.20
CA PHE A 74 -14.09 6.58 12.55
C PHE A 74 -13.90 5.48 13.59
N GLN A 75 -14.38 4.27 13.30
CA GLN A 75 -14.46 3.16 14.24
C GLN A 75 -13.63 1.95 13.79
N ALA A 76 -12.87 1.35 14.71
CA ALA A 76 -12.05 0.16 14.48
C ALA A 76 -12.87 -1.14 14.33
N ILE A 77 -14.09 -1.14 14.90
CA ILE A 77 -15.04 -2.26 14.81
C ILE A 77 -16.00 -1.94 13.67
N HIS A 78 -15.83 -2.60 12.53
CA HIS A 78 -16.66 -2.31 11.35
C HIS A 78 -18.08 -2.83 11.55
N GLY A 79 -19.05 -2.19 10.90
CA GLY A 79 -20.47 -2.55 11.07
C GLY A 79 -20.75 -4.03 10.82
N ARG A 80 -20.05 -4.63 9.85
CA ARG A 80 -20.16 -6.06 9.50
C ARG A 80 -19.71 -7.02 10.60
N VAL A 81 -18.83 -6.59 11.51
CA VAL A 81 -18.28 -7.41 12.60
C VAL A 81 -18.68 -6.87 13.99
N ALA A 82 -19.62 -5.93 14.03
CA ALA A 82 -20.03 -5.26 15.27
C ALA A 82 -20.61 -6.22 16.32
N SER A 83 -21.30 -7.28 15.90
CA SER A 83 -21.84 -8.30 16.81
C SER A 83 -20.75 -9.07 17.58
N MET A 84 -19.56 -9.20 17.00
CA MET A 84 -18.42 -9.88 17.63
C MET A 84 -17.54 -8.93 18.45
N GLN A 85 -17.76 -7.62 18.35
CA GLN A 85 -16.92 -6.59 18.99
C GLN A 85 -15.43 -6.72 18.62
N SER A 86 -15.14 -7.20 17.41
CA SER A 86 -13.77 -7.48 16.94
C SER A 86 -13.20 -6.32 16.13
N TYR A 87 -11.92 -6.02 16.34
CA TYR A 87 -11.19 -5.05 15.50
C TYR A 87 -10.95 -5.60 14.10
N THR A 88 -11.05 -4.72 13.11
CA THR A 88 -10.74 -5.06 11.73
C THR A 88 -9.27 -4.79 11.44
N PHE A 89 -8.58 -5.81 10.94
CA PHE A 89 -7.23 -5.69 10.42
C PHE A 89 -7.23 -5.96 8.91
N THR A 90 -6.39 -5.25 8.18
CA THR A 90 -6.23 -5.41 6.74
C THR A 90 -4.76 -5.55 6.40
N HIS A 91 -4.44 -6.54 5.57
CA HIS A 91 -3.12 -6.71 4.99
C HIS A 91 -3.21 -6.38 3.50
N LEU A 92 -2.48 -5.36 3.06
CA LEU A 92 -2.59 -4.85 1.69
C LEU A 92 -1.22 -4.60 1.07
N HIS A 93 -1.20 -4.62 -0.26
CA HIS A 93 -0.05 -4.16 -1.02
C HIS A 93 0.08 -2.64 -0.92
N SER A 94 1.29 -2.10 -0.95
CA SER A 94 1.54 -0.65 -0.81
C SER A 94 0.78 0.22 -1.83
N ASP A 95 0.48 -0.31 -3.02
CA ASP A 95 -0.34 0.37 -4.05
C ASP A 95 -1.74 0.77 -3.56
N TYR A 96 -2.27 0.13 -2.52
CA TYR A 96 -3.57 0.48 -1.94
C TYR A 96 -3.47 1.54 -0.84
N PHE A 97 -2.28 1.92 -0.42
CA PHE A 97 -2.05 2.93 0.60
C PHE A 97 -1.82 4.29 -0.07
N LEU A 98 -2.83 5.17 -0.02
CA LEU A 98 -2.86 6.40 -0.81
C LEU A 98 -1.92 7.47 -0.29
N CYS A 99 -2.01 7.75 1.02
CA CYS A 99 -1.21 8.78 1.66
C CYS A 99 -1.11 8.57 3.17
N ILE A 100 -0.04 9.11 3.75
CA ILE A 100 0.13 9.25 5.20
C ILE A 100 -0.65 10.49 5.64
N LEU A 101 -1.34 10.43 6.78
CA LEU A 101 -2.02 11.60 7.33
C LEU A 101 -0.99 12.64 7.78
N PRO A 102 -1.18 13.94 7.48
CA PRO A 102 -0.25 14.98 7.89
C PRO A 102 -0.16 15.16 9.41
N ASN A 103 -1.24 14.89 10.13
CA ASN A 103 -1.34 14.93 11.58
C ASN A 103 -1.86 13.59 12.10
N ASP A 104 -1.49 13.25 13.34
CA ASP A 104 -2.09 12.11 14.03
C ASP A 104 -3.52 12.44 14.45
N PRO A 105 -4.49 11.54 14.16
CA PRO A 105 -5.85 11.73 14.64
C PRO A 105 -5.92 11.54 16.15
N SER A 106 -6.88 12.20 16.79
CA SER A 106 -7.11 11.96 18.21
C SER A 106 -7.77 10.60 18.42
N ILE A 107 -7.22 9.80 19.33
CA ILE A 107 -7.70 8.45 19.61
C ILE A 107 -8.48 8.44 20.93
N SER A 108 -9.63 7.77 20.94
CA SER A 108 -10.40 7.55 22.17
C SER A 108 -9.63 6.66 23.16
N GLN A 109 -9.95 6.77 24.45
CA GLN A 109 -9.28 5.97 25.50
C GLN A 109 -9.44 4.46 25.28
N ASP A 110 -10.57 4.03 24.75
CA ASP A 110 -10.85 2.62 24.42
C ASP A 110 -10.12 2.14 23.15
N ARG A 111 -9.47 3.04 22.41
CA ARG A 111 -8.78 2.80 21.12
C ARG A 111 -9.70 2.22 20.04
N ARG A 112 -11.01 2.36 20.20
CA ARG A 112 -12.01 1.89 19.24
C ARG A 112 -12.39 2.96 18.25
N HIS A 113 -12.15 4.22 18.59
CA HIS A 113 -12.54 5.36 17.78
C HIS A 113 -11.36 6.29 17.56
N ILE A 114 -11.34 6.90 16.39
CA ILE A 114 -10.48 8.03 16.09
C ILE A 114 -11.34 9.19 15.61
N HIS A 115 -10.91 10.40 15.93
CA HIS A 115 -11.49 11.62 15.40
C HIS A 115 -10.47 12.29 14.48
N LEU A 116 -10.91 12.55 13.25
CA LEU A 116 -10.16 13.35 12.31
C LEU A 116 -10.39 14.83 12.61
N ASP A 117 -9.33 15.63 12.55
CA ASP A 117 -9.46 17.08 12.55
C ASP A 117 -10.08 17.57 11.21
N GLU A 118 -10.40 18.86 11.14
CA GLU A 118 -11.01 19.47 9.96
C GLU A 118 -10.15 19.31 8.69
N VAL A 119 -8.83 19.43 8.82
CA VAL A 119 -7.88 19.33 7.68
C VAL A 119 -7.87 17.90 7.15
N LEU A 120 -7.80 16.91 8.04
CA LEU A 120 -7.86 15.49 7.71
C LEU A 120 -9.20 15.11 7.09
N LEU A 121 -10.31 15.66 7.60
CA LEU A 121 -11.64 15.41 7.05
C LEU A 121 -11.79 15.99 5.64
N GLN A 122 -11.24 17.19 5.39
CA GLN A 122 -11.23 17.79 4.07
C GLN A 122 -10.41 16.96 3.07
N LEU A 123 -9.23 16.48 3.48
CA LEU A 123 -8.41 15.56 2.68
C LEU A 123 -9.17 14.27 2.36
N PHE A 124 -9.77 13.65 3.38
CA PHE A 124 -10.56 12.43 3.22
C PHE A 124 -11.74 12.65 2.26
N SER A 125 -12.50 13.73 2.45
CA SER A 125 -13.63 14.09 1.60
C SER A 125 -13.21 14.38 0.16
N HIS A 126 -12.05 15.03 -0.02
CA HIS A 126 -11.48 15.28 -1.32
C HIS A 126 -11.15 13.98 -2.04
N LEU A 127 -10.43 13.06 -1.40
CA LEU A 127 -10.11 11.75 -1.98
C LEU A 127 -11.36 10.93 -2.27
N ASN A 128 -12.38 11.00 -1.40
CA ASN A 128 -13.64 10.29 -1.59
C ASN A 128 -14.33 10.65 -2.91
N ARG A 129 -14.30 11.92 -3.30
CA ARG A 129 -14.87 12.38 -4.58
C ARG A 129 -14.21 11.72 -5.80
N TYR A 130 -12.97 11.25 -5.67
CA TYR A 130 -12.20 10.63 -6.75
C TYR A 130 -12.04 9.11 -6.59
N LEU A 131 -12.76 8.47 -5.66
CA LEU A 131 -12.59 7.07 -5.34
C LEU A 131 -12.58 6.15 -6.57
N LEU A 132 -13.58 6.26 -7.44
CA LEU A 132 -13.70 5.41 -8.61
C LEU A 132 -12.51 5.58 -9.57
N ASN A 133 -12.03 6.82 -9.73
CA ASN A 133 -10.86 7.11 -10.55
C ASN A 133 -9.59 6.54 -9.92
N LEU A 134 -9.43 6.67 -8.60
CA LEU A 134 -8.29 6.09 -7.88
C LEU A 134 -8.27 4.57 -8.01
N VAL A 135 -9.42 3.91 -7.88
CA VAL A 135 -9.55 2.46 -8.05
C VAL A 135 -9.12 2.04 -9.46
N ALA A 136 -9.60 2.74 -10.49
CA ALA A 136 -9.23 2.46 -11.88
C ALA A 136 -7.72 2.65 -12.12
N VAL A 137 -7.12 3.70 -11.56
CA VAL A 137 -5.68 3.96 -11.67
C VAL A 137 -4.86 2.87 -10.99
N VAL A 138 -5.21 2.46 -9.77
CA VAL A 138 -4.50 1.40 -9.04
C VAL A 138 -4.61 0.07 -9.80
N GLN A 139 -5.78 -0.28 -10.30
CA GLN A 139 -5.95 -1.49 -11.13
C GLN A 139 -5.09 -1.45 -12.40
N ARG A 140 -4.99 -0.29 -13.06
CA ARG A 140 -4.12 -0.12 -14.23
C ARG A 140 -2.64 -0.26 -13.87
N LEU A 141 -2.20 0.31 -12.76
CA LEU A 141 -0.82 0.18 -12.29
C LEU A 141 -0.45 -1.27 -11.99
N GLN A 142 -1.35 -2.01 -11.34
CA GLN A 142 -1.16 -3.43 -11.07
C GLN A 142 -1.03 -4.26 -12.36
N ALA A 143 -1.90 -3.99 -13.35
CA ALA A 143 -1.84 -4.67 -14.64
C ALA A 143 -0.51 -4.43 -15.38
N LEU A 144 0.03 -3.21 -15.30
CA LEU A 144 1.33 -2.88 -15.91
C LEU A 144 2.49 -3.61 -15.21
N ARG A 145 2.45 -3.72 -13.88
CA ARG A 145 3.47 -4.44 -13.11
C ARG A 145 3.57 -5.91 -13.52
N TRP A 146 2.44 -6.55 -13.80
CA TRP A 146 2.41 -7.97 -14.19
C TRP A 146 2.94 -8.18 -15.61
N ARG A 147 2.74 -7.21 -16.51
CA ARG A 147 3.31 -7.26 -17.88
C ARG A 147 4.83 -7.14 -17.88
N GLY A 148 5.41 -6.33 -16.98
CA GLY A 148 6.86 -6.20 -16.83
C GLY A 148 7.54 -7.46 -16.29
N ALA A 149 6.85 -8.27 -15.49
CA ALA A 149 7.42 -9.48 -14.88
C ALA A 149 7.52 -10.67 -15.85
N GLY A 150 6.73 -10.69 -16.94
CA GLY A 150 6.69 -11.79 -17.92
C GLY A 150 7.46 -11.55 -19.22
N GLY A 151 8.00 -10.35 -19.43
CA GLY A 151 8.59 -9.92 -20.70
C GLY A 151 10.07 -10.28 -20.87
N LYS A 152 10.41 -11.58 -20.89
CA LYS A 152 11.64 -12.06 -21.55
C LYS A 152 11.54 -13.53 -21.94
N LYS A 153 10.80 -13.79 -23.03
CA LYS A 153 11.05 -14.96 -23.89
C LYS A 153 11.43 -14.40 -25.26
N ASP A 154 12.67 -13.95 -25.37
CA ASP A 154 13.29 -13.75 -26.67
C ASP A 154 13.51 -15.14 -27.26
N SER A 155 12.55 -15.60 -28.06
CA SER A 155 12.69 -16.74 -28.95
C SER A 155 13.71 -16.41 -30.04
N SER A 156 14.99 -16.42 -29.68
CA SER A 156 16.11 -16.48 -30.62
C SER A 156 16.26 -17.92 -31.09
N GLY A 157 15.39 -18.32 -32.00
CA GLY A 157 15.47 -19.59 -32.73
C GLY A 157 15.91 -19.35 -34.17
N THR A 158 17.09 -18.79 -34.38
CA THR A 158 17.73 -18.79 -35.70
C THR A 158 18.36 -20.16 -35.92
N ARG A 159 17.75 -20.99 -36.76
CA ARG A 159 18.48 -22.02 -37.52
C ARG A 159 18.18 -21.83 -39.00
N LYS A 160 19.17 -21.27 -39.68
CA LYS A 160 19.40 -21.41 -41.11
C LYS A 160 19.83 -22.86 -41.42
N ASP A 161 19.82 -23.14 -42.71
CA ASP A 161 20.42 -24.27 -43.43
C ASP A 161 19.49 -25.50 -43.54
N GLY A 162 19.15 -26.03 -44.73
CA GLY A 162 19.65 -25.72 -46.06
C GLY A 162 18.90 -26.49 -47.14
N ASP A 163 19.31 -26.12 -48.35
CA ASP A 163 19.07 -26.64 -49.69
C ASP A 163 18.84 -28.17 -49.82
N GLY A 164 17.98 -28.57 -50.77
CA GLY A 164 17.60 -29.97 -50.98
C GLY A 164 16.63 -30.19 -52.13
N LEU A 165 17.08 -29.88 -53.34
CA LEU A 165 16.53 -30.26 -54.63
C LEU A 165 16.25 -31.79 -54.72
N VAL A 166 15.04 -32.23 -55.08
CA VAL A 166 14.87 -33.49 -55.83
C VAL A 166 13.64 -33.43 -56.74
N HIS A 167 13.93 -33.51 -58.05
CA HIS A 167 13.05 -34.04 -59.09
C HIS A 167 12.65 -35.48 -58.77
N GLU A 168 11.43 -35.90 -59.11
CA GLU A 168 11.21 -36.97 -60.10
C GLU A 168 9.71 -37.19 -60.41
N VAL A 169 9.46 -37.24 -61.72
CA VAL A 169 8.41 -37.86 -62.56
C VAL A 169 6.94 -37.76 -62.16
#